data_AF-A0A7L3BIW2-F1
#
_entry.id   AF-A0A7L3BIW2-F1
#
_cell.length_a   1.000
_cell.length_b   1.000
_cell.length_c   1.000
_cell.angle_alpha   90.00
_cell.angle_beta   90.00
_cell.angle_gamma   90.00
#
_symmetry.space_group_name_H-M   'P 1'
#
loop_
_entity.id
_entity.type
_entity.pdbx_description
1 polymer ?
#
loop_
_entity_poly.entity_id
_entity_poly.type
_entity_poly.pdbx_seq_one_letter_code
_entity_poly.pdbx_strand_id
1 'polypeptide(L)' 'CGSSQHLSPLVGRGTLSDEHAGVISVLAQQAAKLTSDPTDTPVVCLESDSG' A
#
# COMPACT_ATOMS: atom_id res chain seq x y z
N CYS A 1 -5.17 20.41 9.70
CA CYS A 1 -3.87 19.99 9.13
C CYS A 1 -4.06 18.65 8.46
N GLY A 2 -4.49 18.67 7.20
CA GLY A 2 -4.83 17.46 6.44
C GLY A 2 -3.74 17.15 5.42
N SER A 3 -3.32 15.90 5.38
CA SER A 3 -2.54 15.33 4.29
C SER A 3 -3.36 14.20 3.67
N SER A 4 -4.53 14.60 3.16
CA SER A 4 -5.21 13.83 2.13
C SER A 4 -4.42 14.05 0.83
N GLN A 5 -4.22 13.00 0.04
CA GLN A 5 -3.62 13.01 -1.31
C GLN A 5 -2.07 12.95 -1.37
N HIS A 6 -1.46 11.91 -0.81
CA HIS A 6 -0.17 11.45 -1.34
C HIS A 6 -0.01 9.96 -1.04
N LEU A 7 -0.56 9.10 -1.91
CA LEU A 7 0.19 7.89 -2.23
C LEU A 7 1.47 8.42 -2.86
N SER A 8 2.49 8.65 -2.01
CA SER A 8 3.82 8.97 -2.47
C SER A 8 4.12 7.97 -3.59
N PRO A 9 4.60 8.41 -4.76
CA PRO A 9 5.22 7.47 -5.67
C PRO A 9 6.38 6.90 -4.88
N LEU A 10 6.18 5.72 -4.30
CA LEU A 10 7.22 4.87 -3.80
C LEU A 10 7.99 4.51 -5.07
N VAL A 11 8.94 5.38 -5.44
CA VAL A 11 10.02 5.01 -6.36
C VAL A 11 10.67 3.83 -5.65
N GLY A 12 10.29 2.63 -6.05
CA GLY A 12 10.81 1.38 -5.53
C GLY A 12 12.31 1.35 -5.80
N ARG A 13 13.12 1.83 -4.87
CA ARG A 13 14.54 1.48 -4.83
C ARG A 13 14.62 0.05 -4.27
N GLY A 14 14.33 -0.93 -5.13
CA GLY A 14 14.25 -2.36 -4.82
C GLY A 14 13.63 -3.19 -5.95
N THR A 15 13.32 -4.47 -5.71
CA THR A 15 12.74 -5.46 -6.66
C THR A 15 11.30 -5.16 -7.11
N LEU A 16 10.71 -4.07 -6.62
CA LEU A 16 9.34 -3.68 -6.95
C LEU A 16 9.30 -2.89 -8.25
N SER A 17 9.14 -3.62 -9.37
CA SER A 17 8.85 -3.06 -10.69
C SER A 17 7.38 -2.62 -10.85
N ASP A 18 7.07 -1.90 -11.93
CA ASP A 18 5.72 -1.43 -12.30
C ASP A 18 4.67 -2.55 -12.35
N GLU A 19 5.08 -3.78 -12.69
CA GLU A 19 4.23 -4.98 -12.67
C GLU A 19 3.61 -5.26 -11.29
N HIS A 20 4.28 -4.87 -10.21
CA HIS A 20 3.80 -5.06 -8.84
C HIS A 20 2.93 -3.89 -8.36
N ALA A 21 2.95 -2.73 -9.03
CA ALA A 21 2.19 -1.55 -8.62
C ALA A 21 0.67 -1.82 -8.61
N GLY A 22 0.19 -2.61 -9.58
CA GLY A 22 -1.21 -3.03 -9.63
C GLY A 22 -1.64 -3.85 -8.42
N VAL A 23 -0.83 -4.85 -8.04
CA VAL A 23 -1.10 -5.71 -6.88
C VAL A 23 -1.04 -4.91 -5.57
N ILE A 24 -0.04 -4.05 -5.40
CA ILE A 24 0.11 -3.18 -4.23
C ILE A 24 -1.11 -2.26 -4.07
N SER A 25 -1.58 -1.65 -5.17
CA SER A 25 -2.76 -0.78 -5.14
C SER A 25 -4.03 -1.53 -4.73
N VAL A 26 -4.23 -2.74 -5.22
CA VAL A 26 -5.39 -3.57 -4.85
C VAL A 26 -5.32 -3.98 -3.37
N LEU A 27 -4.15 -4.40 -2.89
CA LEU A 27 -3.97 -4.78 -1.48
C LEU A 27 -4.24 -3.60 -0.53
N ALA A 28 -3.74 -2.41 -0.87
CA ALA A 28 -4.02 -1.19 -0.08
C ALA A 28 -5.51 -0.86 -0.04
N GLN A 29 -6.20 -0.92 -1.20
CA GLN A 29 -7.64 -0.66 -1.28
C GLN A 29 -8.47 -1.69 -0.51
N GLN A 30 -8.08 -2.97 -0.57
CA GLN A 30 -8.76 -4.02 0.18
C GLN A 30 -8.55 -3.84 1.69
N ALA A 31 -7.34 -3.49 2.13
CA ALA A 31 -7.05 -3.21 3.53
C ALA A 31 -7.85 -2.00 4.04
N ALA A 32 -7.95 -0.92 3.25
CA ALA A 32 -8.74 0.26 3.61
C ALA A 32 -10.24 -0.05 3.81
N LYS A 33 -10.77 -1.10 3.17
CA LYS A 33 -12.17 -1.55 3.37
C LYS A 33 -12.38 -2.35 4.67
N LEU A 34 -11.31 -2.79 5.33
CA LEU A 34 -11.39 -3.51 6.60
C LEU A 34 -11.57 -2.58 7.80
N THR A 35 -11.23 -1.30 7.62
CA THR A 35 -11.45 -0.26 8.62
C THR A 35 -12.65 0.60 8.21
N SER A 36 -13.46 0.98 9.20
CA SER A 36 -14.58 1.91 8.97
C SER A 36 -14.14 3.37 9.08
N ASP A 37 -12.94 3.62 9.62
CA ASP A 37 -12.37 4.95 9.78
C ASP A 37 -11.54 5.30 8.53
N PRO A 38 -11.96 6.28 7.71
CA PRO A 38 -11.22 6.67 6.51
C PRO A 38 -9.88 7.36 6.82
N THR A 39 -9.61 7.69 8.09
CA THR A 39 -8.33 8.26 8.55
C THR A 39 -7.35 7.19 9.03
N ASP A 40 -7.85 5.98 9.29
CA ASP A 40 -7.02 4.83 9.63
C ASP A 40 -6.39 4.28 8.33
N THR A 41 -5.07 4.40 8.23
CA THR A 41 -4.32 3.92 7.06
C THR A 41 -3.66 2.60 7.42
N PRO A 42 -4.22 1.45 7.00
CA PRO A 42 -3.70 0.15 7.37
C PRO A 42 -2.39 -0.15 6.65
N VAL A 43 -1.48 -0.82 7.36
CA VAL A 43 -0.21 -1.32 6.81
C VAL A 43 -0.41 -2.79 6.41
N VAL A 44 0.00 -3.13 5.19
CA VAL A 44 -0.03 -4.51 4.68
C VAL A 44 1.40 -5.05 4.66
N CYS A 45 1.67 -6.05 5.51
CA CYS A 45 2.94 -6.78 5.52
C CYS A 45 2.78 -8.07 4.71
N LEU A 46 3.70 -8.30 3.78
CA LEU A 46 3.79 -9.56 3.04
C LEU A 46 5.01 -10.32 3.54
N GLU A 47 4.78 -11.43 4.20
CA GLU A 47 5.83 -12.36 4.59
C GLU A 47 5.85 -13.55 3.63
N SER A 48 7.05 -13.96 3.25
CA SER A 48 7.30 -15.13 2.41
C SER A 48 8.61 -15.75 2.87
N ASP A 49 8.77 -17.06 2.71
CA ASP A 49 10.00 -17.78 3.07
C ASP A 49 11.25 -17.25 2.33
N SER A 50 11.06 -16.50 1.25
CA SER A 50 12.11 -15.97 0.38
C SER A 50 12.64 -14.59 0.75
N GLY A 51 12.12 -13.93 1.79
CA GLY A 51 12.65 -12.68 2.39
C GLY A 51 13.24 -11.66 1.42
#